data_AF-A0A966P3Q4-F1
#
_entry.id   AF-A0A966P3Q4-F1
#
_cell.length_a   1.000
_cell.length_b   1.000
_cell.length_c   1.000
_cell.angle_alpha   90.00
_cell.angle_beta   90.00
_cell.angle_gamma   90.00
#
_symmetry.space_group_name_H-M   'P 1'
#
loop_
_entity.id
_entity.type
_entity.pdbx_description
1 polymer ?
#
loop_
_entity_poly.entity_id
_entity_poly.type
_entity_poly.pdbx_seq_one_letter_code
_entity_poly.pdbx_strand_id
1 'polypeptide(L)'
;EGNKMARNGRGGPALATAAIGSFVAGTIGTLALTFFAPLVVEAALAFGPAEYAALMVLALVAVSAVLGRSALRGLIALALGILFGLVGIDLQTGQPRFTFGTAELLDGIEVTIAAVGLFAVGEAMYLAWQGNHANAEIMRMTGSLMLSKADWGRSWKAWLRGAAFGFPIGALPAGGAELPTLLSYYAEKKLSKYPEEFGHGAIEGVAGPEAANNAAAAGVLMPLLTLGIPTSATAAVILSAFESYGIQPGPMLFTQQGSLVWTLIASLFIGNVILLLLNLPLVGLWVRLLHIPAAWLYPGILVISTVGVYGASNSLFDVALLYVFGLLGYGMRRFDFPVAPLVVGLILGPMLEQSIRQALTISQGQWSTFFTRPLSASLLLIAAALVLGPVLWRLVRKP
;
A
#
# COMPACT_ATOMS: atom_id res chain seq x y z
N GLU A 1 -12.32 16.95 0.12
CA GLU A 1 -13.62 17.61 -0.18
C GLU A 1 -14.78 17.12 0.70
N GLY A 2 -14.89 15.81 0.99
CA GLY A 2 -16.04 15.24 1.70
C GLY A 2 -16.35 15.90 3.06
N ASN A 3 -15.32 16.21 3.87
CA ASN A 3 -15.50 16.95 5.13
C ASN A 3 -16.13 18.34 4.90
N LYS A 4 -15.69 19.06 3.86
CA LYS A 4 -16.23 20.39 3.52
C LYS A 4 -17.68 20.29 3.01
N MET A 5 -17.99 19.26 2.21
CA MET A 5 -19.37 18.95 1.84
C MET A 5 -20.24 18.66 3.07
N ALA A 6 -19.74 17.88 4.02
CA ALA A 6 -20.45 17.58 5.27
C ALA A 6 -20.71 18.84 6.10
N ARG A 7 -19.72 19.73 6.22
CA ARG A 7 -19.87 21.04 6.89
C ARG A 7 -20.93 21.93 6.25
N ASN A 8 -21.13 21.80 4.94
CA ASN A 8 -22.15 22.53 4.19
C ASN A 8 -23.52 21.80 4.18
N GLY A 9 -23.77 20.83 5.06
CA GLY A 9 -25.03 20.08 5.12
C GLY A 9 -25.22 19.08 3.98
N ARG A 10 -24.16 18.75 3.24
CA ARG A 10 -24.16 17.78 2.13
C ARG A 10 -23.35 16.53 2.47
N GLY A 11 -23.38 16.09 3.73
CA GLY A 11 -22.69 14.89 4.19
C GLY A 11 -23.22 13.60 3.57
N GLY A 12 -24.55 13.48 3.44
CA GLY A 12 -25.20 12.33 2.80
C GLY A 12 -24.76 12.11 1.35
N PRO A 13 -24.86 13.13 0.46
CA PRO A 13 -24.38 13.03 -0.91
C PRO A 13 -22.88 12.73 -1.01
N ALA A 14 -22.05 13.29 -0.10
CA ALA A 14 -20.61 12.99 -0.07
C ALA A 14 -20.34 11.50 0.22
N LEU A 15 -21.05 10.92 1.19
CA LEU A 15 -20.94 9.50 1.52
C LEU A 15 -21.50 8.61 0.40
N ALA A 16 -22.63 8.99 -0.19
CA ALA A 16 -23.24 8.23 -1.27
C ALA A 16 -22.36 8.20 -2.53
N THR A 17 -21.77 9.33 -2.93
CA THR A 17 -20.87 9.36 -4.10
C THR A 17 -19.58 8.59 -3.84
N ALA A 18 -19.05 8.64 -2.61
CA ALA A 18 -17.88 7.87 -2.21
C ALA A 18 -18.17 6.36 -2.24
N ALA A 19 -19.29 5.92 -1.66
CA ALA A 19 -19.68 4.51 -1.62
C ALA A 19 -19.97 3.93 -3.01
N ILE A 20 -20.77 4.64 -3.83
CA ILE A 20 -21.09 4.20 -5.20
C ILE A 20 -19.84 4.26 -6.08
N GLY A 21 -19.06 5.34 -5.99
CA GLY A 21 -17.82 5.49 -6.73
C GLY A 21 -16.81 4.41 -6.40
N SER A 22 -16.66 4.10 -5.12
CA SER A 22 -15.86 2.97 -4.64
C SER A 22 -16.35 1.65 -5.23
N PHE A 23 -17.65 1.36 -5.19
CA PHE A 23 -18.20 0.14 -5.79
C PHE A 23 -17.94 0.03 -7.30
N VAL A 24 -18.22 1.10 -8.06
CA VAL A 24 -18.04 1.13 -9.52
C VAL A 24 -16.57 0.95 -9.87
N ALA A 25 -15.69 1.73 -9.26
CA ALA A 25 -14.26 1.71 -9.55
C ALA A 25 -13.58 0.44 -9.05
N GLY A 26 -14.00 -0.08 -7.90
CA GLY A 26 -13.58 -1.39 -7.38
C GLY A 26 -13.98 -2.52 -8.32
N THR A 27 -15.21 -2.51 -8.83
CA THR A 27 -15.67 -3.50 -9.82
C THR A 27 -14.85 -3.42 -11.10
N ILE A 28 -14.59 -2.21 -11.62
CA ILE A 28 -13.73 -2.01 -12.80
C ILE A 28 -12.31 -2.51 -12.52
N GLY A 29 -11.75 -2.20 -11.35
CA GLY A 29 -10.43 -2.66 -10.93
C GLY A 29 -10.36 -4.18 -10.82
N THR A 30 -11.37 -4.83 -10.25
CA THR A 30 -11.43 -6.31 -10.17
C THR A 30 -11.64 -6.94 -11.55
N LEU A 31 -12.41 -6.32 -12.45
CA LEU A 31 -12.51 -6.76 -13.84
C LEU A 31 -11.16 -6.66 -14.54
N ALA A 32 -10.47 -5.52 -14.39
CA ALA A 32 -9.14 -5.33 -14.93
C ALA A 32 -8.16 -6.37 -14.36
N LEU A 33 -8.23 -6.67 -13.05
CA LEU A 33 -7.45 -7.75 -12.44
C LEU A 33 -7.74 -9.10 -13.13
N THR A 34 -9.02 -9.47 -13.26
CA THR A 34 -9.46 -10.72 -13.90
C THR A 34 -8.90 -10.88 -15.31
N PHE A 35 -8.96 -9.84 -16.14
CA PHE A 35 -8.58 -9.93 -17.55
C PHE A 35 -7.08 -9.71 -17.78
N PHE A 36 -6.41 -8.87 -17.00
CA PHE A 36 -4.99 -8.58 -17.19
C PHE A 36 -4.06 -9.52 -16.40
N ALA A 37 -4.54 -10.17 -15.33
CA ALA A 37 -3.69 -11.06 -14.55
C ALA A 37 -3.10 -12.21 -15.38
N PRO A 38 -3.85 -12.91 -16.26
CA PRO A 38 -3.28 -13.93 -17.14
C PRO A 38 -2.16 -13.39 -18.04
N LEU A 39 -2.33 -12.18 -18.60
CA LEU A 39 -1.29 -11.53 -19.43
C LEU A 39 -0.02 -11.25 -18.63
N VAL A 40 -0.15 -10.77 -17.39
CA VAL A 40 1.01 -10.51 -16.53
C VAL A 40 1.69 -11.81 -16.11
N VAL A 41 0.93 -12.87 -15.82
CA VAL A 41 1.46 -14.20 -15.51
C VAL A 41 2.26 -14.76 -16.67
N GLU A 42 1.75 -14.68 -17.91
CA GLU A 42 2.49 -15.12 -19.11
C GLU A 42 3.80 -14.33 -19.30
N ALA A 43 3.76 -13.02 -19.11
CA ALA A 43 4.95 -12.19 -19.17
C ALA A 43 5.96 -12.55 -18.05
N ALA A 44 5.47 -12.85 -16.85
CA ALA A 44 6.26 -13.21 -15.69
C ALA A 44 6.93 -14.59 -15.83
N LEU A 45 6.33 -15.52 -16.58
CA LEU A 45 6.95 -16.82 -16.88
C LEU A 45 8.22 -16.68 -17.73
N ALA A 46 8.38 -15.56 -18.45
CA ALA A 46 9.61 -15.26 -19.19
C ALA A 46 10.73 -14.68 -18.31
N PHE A 47 10.45 -14.34 -17.05
CA PHE A 47 11.42 -13.66 -16.19
C PHE A 47 12.40 -14.66 -15.56
N GLY A 48 13.69 -14.34 -15.64
CA GLY A 48 14.72 -15.02 -14.86
C GLY A 48 15.03 -14.25 -13.57
N PRO A 49 15.97 -14.76 -12.75
CA PRO A 49 16.39 -14.10 -11.51
C PRO A 49 16.89 -12.66 -11.72
N ALA A 50 17.51 -12.36 -12.87
CA ALA A 50 17.98 -11.02 -13.22
C ALA A 50 16.83 -10.02 -13.46
N GLU A 51 15.75 -10.44 -14.11
CA GLU A 51 14.54 -9.62 -14.29
C GLU A 51 13.80 -9.41 -12.97
N TYR A 52 13.65 -10.46 -12.15
CA TYR A 52 13.06 -10.34 -10.81
C TYR A 52 13.83 -9.38 -9.91
N ALA A 53 15.16 -9.48 -9.89
CA ALA A 53 16.00 -8.54 -9.16
C ALA A 53 15.82 -7.10 -9.65
N ALA A 54 15.85 -6.86 -10.97
CA ALA A 54 15.67 -5.53 -11.53
C ALA A 54 14.27 -4.95 -11.24
N LEU A 55 13.24 -5.79 -11.29
CA LEU A 55 11.88 -5.38 -10.96
C LEU A 55 11.74 -5.02 -9.48
N MET A 56 12.36 -5.79 -8.58
CA MET A 56 12.40 -5.47 -7.16
C MET A 56 13.18 -4.18 -6.87
N VAL A 57 14.31 -3.95 -7.56
CA VAL A 57 15.02 -2.66 -7.48
C VAL A 57 14.11 -1.52 -7.92
N LEU A 58 13.41 -1.66 -9.05
CA LEU A 58 12.42 -0.68 -9.49
C LEU A 58 11.33 -0.45 -8.45
N ALA A 59 10.79 -1.51 -7.84
CA ALA A 59 9.78 -1.43 -6.80
C ALA A 59 10.26 -0.67 -5.55
N LEU A 60 11.41 -1.09 -5.00
CA LEU A 60 12.05 -0.48 -3.84
C LEU A 60 12.34 1.00 -4.06
N VAL A 61 12.92 1.32 -5.23
CA VAL A 61 13.22 2.70 -5.62
C VAL A 61 11.95 3.51 -5.76
N ALA A 62 10.92 2.97 -6.42
CA ALA A 62 9.74 3.72 -6.72
C ALA A 62 8.88 3.98 -5.47
N VAL A 63 8.70 2.98 -4.60
CA VAL A 63 8.12 3.15 -3.26
C VAL A 63 8.86 4.24 -2.48
N SER A 64 10.21 4.21 -2.47
CA SER A 64 11.00 5.14 -1.67
C SER A 64 11.08 6.58 -2.21
N ALA A 65 11.11 6.72 -3.54
CA ALA A 65 11.22 8.03 -4.19
C ALA A 65 9.87 8.76 -4.24
N VAL A 66 8.77 8.01 -4.28
CA VAL A 66 7.41 8.53 -4.41
C VAL A 66 6.74 8.76 -3.06
N LEU A 67 6.94 7.86 -2.08
CA LEU A 67 6.27 7.94 -0.79
C LEU A 67 7.05 8.87 0.15
N GLY A 68 6.67 10.14 0.16
CA GLY A 68 7.11 11.11 1.16
C GLY A 68 7.50 12.48 0.59
N ARG A 69 7.75 13.42 1.50
CA ARG A 69 8.20 14.79 1.13
C ARG A 69 9.65 14.83 0.67
N SER A 70 10.45 13.82 1.04
CA SER A 70 11.88 13.73 0.76
C SER A 70 12.25 12.31 0.33
N ALA A 71 12.71 12.16 -0.91
CA ALA A 71 13.21 10.91 -1.45
C ALA A 71 14.36 10.33 -0.60
N LEU A 72 15.22 11.18 -0.01
CA LEU A 72 16.30 10.73 0.86
C LEU A 72 15.76 10.04 2.13
N ARG A 73 14.71 10.59 2.75
CA ARG A 73 14.09 9.96 3.93
C ARG A 73 13.43 8.63 3.57
N GLY A 74 12.81 8.55 2.40
CA GLY A 74 12.29 7.30 1.85
C GLY A 74 13.38 6.24 1.66
N LEU A 75 14.50 6.61 1.03
CA LEU A 75 15.64 5.70 0.81
C LEU A 75 16.31 5.25 2.11
N ILE A 76 16.40 6.13 3.12
CA ILE A 76 16.91 5.73 4.44
C ILE A 76 15.96 4.74 5.11
N ALA A 77 14.65 5.01 5.10
CA ALA A 77 13.64 4.10 5.64
C ALA A 77 13.68 2.73 4.93
N LEU A 78 13.83 2.74 3.60
CA LEU A 78 14.02 1.55 2.79
C LEU A 78 15.26 0.76 3.19
N ALA A 79 16.41 1.43 3.31
CA ALA A 79 17.67 0.80 3.68
C ALA A 79 17.58 0.14 5.06
N LEU A 80 16.93 0.80 6.04
CA LEU A 80 16.62 0.20 7.33
C LEU A 80 15.74 -1.04 7.19
N GLY A 81 14.70 -0.95 6.35
CA GLY A 81 13.84 -2.09 6.03
C GLY A 81 14.64 -3.28 5.51
N ILE A 82 15.46 -3.07 4.48
CA ILE A 82 16.33 -4.11 3.91
C ILE A 82 17.25 -4.69 4.99
N LEU A 83 17.90 -3.85 5.80
CA LEU A 83 18.77 -4.32 6.89
C LEU A 83 18.03 -5.22 7.89
N PHE A 84 16.81 -4.84 8.29
CA PHE A 84 15.98 -5.67 9.16
C PHE A 84 15.52 -6.96 8.49
N GLY A 85 15.27 -6.93 7.18
CA GLY A 85 14.86 -8.11 6.42
C GLY A 85 15.97 -9.16 6.33
N LEU A 86 17.22 -8.73 6.31
CA LEU A 86 18.39 -9.61 6.26
C LEU A 86 18.69 -10.33 7.59
N VAL A 87 18.00 -9.97 8.68
CA VAL A 87 18.12 -10.66 9.97
C VAL A 87 17.55 -12.07 9.84
N GLY A 88 18.32 -13.07 10.27
CA GLY A 88 17.92 -14.48 10.23
C GLY A 88 18.91 -15.37 9.51
N ILE A 89 18.47 -16.58 9.16
CA ILE A 89 19.30 -17.55 8.44
C ILE A 89 19.41 -17.16 6.96
N ASP A 90 20.64 -17.10 6.44
CA ASP A 90 20.87 -17.03 4.99
C ASP A 90 20.43 -18.32 4.31
N LEU A 91 19.38 -18.26 3.50
CA LEU A 91 18.84 -19.42 2.78
C LEU A 91 19.83 -20.09 1.82
N GLN A 92 20.90 -19.40 1.39
CA GLN A 92 21.90 -20.00 0.50
C GLN A 92 23.07 -20.65 1.23
N THR A 93 23.43 -20.15 2.42
CA THR A 93 24.62 -20.64 3.15
C THR A 93 24.28 -21.37 4.45
N GLY A 94 23.04 -21.25 4.93
CA GLY A 94 22.58 -21.78 6.22
C GLY A 94 23.14 -21.04 7.43
N GLN A 95 23.88 -19.94 7.23
CA GLN A 95 24.54 -19.22 8.31
C GLN A 95 23.60 -18.17 8.94
N PRO A 96 23.62 -18.01 10.28
CA PRO A 96 22.88 -16.95 10.94
C PRO A 96 23.50 -15.58 10.65
N ARG A 97 22.67 -14.59 10.31
CA ARG A 97 23.08 -13.20 10.02
C ARG A 97 22.30 -12.24 10.91
N PHE A 98 23.03 -11.32 11.56
CA PHE A 98 22.45 -10.27 12.42
C PHE A 98 21.53 -10.77 13.54
N THR A 99 21.70 -12.03 13.98
CA THR A 99 20.90 -12.61 15.07
C THR A 99 21.45 -12.30 16.47
N PHE A 100 22.66 -11.75 16.56
CA PHE A 100 23.33 -11.37 17.81
C PHE A 100 23.39 -12.47 18.89
N GLY A 101 23.34 -13.75 18.48
CA GLY A 101 23.33 -14.90 19.39
C GLY A 101 21.96 -15.28 19.95
N THR A 102 20.90 -14.58 19.54
CA THR A 102 19.51 -14.84 19.94
C THR A 102 18.87 -15.86 18.99
N ALA A 103 18.30 -16.94 19.53
CA ALA A 103 17.72 -18.01 18.73
C ALA A 103 16.41 -17.59 18.04
N GLU A 104 15.63 -16.74 18.71
CA GLU A 104 14.37 -16.19 18.23
C GLU A 104 14.54 -15.34 16.96
N LEU A 105 15.74 -14.81 16.70
CA LEU A 105 16.05 -14.06 15.49
C LEU A 105 16.48 -14.95 14.31
N LEU A 106 16.61 -16.27 14.48
CA LEU A 106 16.98 -17.18 13.38
C LEU A 106 15.90 -17.25 12.30
N ASP A 107 14.63 -17.19 12.71
CA ASP A 107 13.47 -17.16 11.81
C ASP A 107 13.27 -15.77 11.16
N GLY A 108 14.10 -14.80 11.56
CA GLY A 108 14.05 -13.42 11.10
C GLY A 108 13.01 -12.59 11.84
N ILE A 109 12.69 -11.42 11.27
CA ILE A 109 11.70 -10.50 11.85
C ILE A 109 10.36 -10.73 11.15
N GLU A 110 9.35 -11.16 11.90
CA GLU A 110 8.02 -11.36 11.32
C GLU A 110 7.44 -10.03 10.82
N VAL A 111 7.05 -10.02 9.55
CA VAL A 111 6.57 -8.84 8.84
C VAL A 111 5.31 -8.27 9.49
N THR A 112 4.42 -9.14 9.96
CA THR A 112 3.17 -8.76 10.64
C THR A 112 3.48 -8.00 11.93
N ILE A 113 4.41 -8.49 12.77
CA ILE A 113 4.86 -7.86 14.01
C ILE A 113 5.45 -6.49 13.71
N ALA A 114 6.37 -6.42 12.74
CA ALA A 114 6.98 -5.15 12.35
C ALA A 114 5.94 -4.17 11.80
N ALA A 115 5.02 -4.60 10.96
CA ALA A 115 3.97 -3.77 10.38
C ALA A 115 2.99 -3.25 11.45
N VAL A 116 2.52 -4.11 12.37
CA VAL A 116 1.64 -3.72 13.47
C VAL A 116 2.37 -2.77 14.43
N GLY A 117 3.63 -3.04 14.74
CA GLY A 117 4.47 -2.16 15.55
C GLY A 117 4.60 -0.78 14.91
N LEU A 118 5.07 -0.75 13.66
CA LEU A 118 5.29 0.48 12.93
C LEU A 118 4.00 1.28 12.66
N PHE A 119 2.91 0.64 12.23
CA PHE A 119 1.68 1.34 11.83
C PHE A 119 0.68 1.55 12.96
N ALA A 120 0.45 0.57 13.84
CA ALA A 120 -0.55 0.70 14.89
C ALA A 120 0.06 1.28 16.17
N VAL A 121 1.08 0.61 16.73
CA VAL A 121 1.70 1.04 18.00
C VAL A 121 2.40 2.38 17.83
N GLY A 122 3.21 2.54 16.78
CA GLY A 122 3.94 3.78 16.52
C GLY A 122 3.05 4.99 16.23
N GLU A 123 1.92 4.80 15.53
CA GLU A 123 0.93 5.85 15.32
C GLU A 123 0.22 6.22 16.62
N ALA A 124 -0.24 5.22 17.40
CA ALA A 124 -0.91 5.46 18.67
C ALA A 124 -0.02 6.25 19.64
N MET A 125 1.27 5.89 19.74
CA MET A 125 2.25 6.61 20.54
C MET A 125 2.49 8.04 20.03
N TYR A 126 2.54 8.23 18.70
CA TYR A 126 2.76 9.53 18.08
C TYR A 126 1.60 10.48 18.30
N LEU A 127 0.37 10.00 18.11
CA LEU A 127 -0.85 10.76 18.35
C LEU A 127 -1.03 11.10 19.83
N ALA A 128 -0.73 10.15 20.73
CA ALA A 128 -0.72 10.40 22.17
C ALA A 128 0.28 11.51 22.55
N TRP A 129 1.49 11.49 21.96
CA TRP A 129 2.51 12.50 22.19
C TRP A 129 2.13 13.89 21.66
N GLN A 130 1.49 13.99 20.48
CA GLN A 130 1.03 15.28 19.96
C GLN A 130 0.02 15.98 20.88
N GLY A 131 -0.61 15.23 21.81
CA GLY A 131 -1.61 15.78 22.72
C GLY A 131 -2.85 16.31 21.99
N ASN A 132 -3.06 15.89 20.74
CA ASN A 132 -4.06 16.47 19.86
C ASN A 132 -5.44 15.97 20.30
N HIS A 133 -6.05 16.72 21.22
CA HIS A 133 -7.47 16.64 21.51
C HIS A 133 -8.18 17.29 20.33
N ALA A 134 -8.26 16.56 19.22
CA ALA A 134 -9.21 16.90 18.19
C ALA A 134 -10.59 16.76 18.85
N ASN A 135 -11.08 17.86 19.44
CA ASN A 135 -12.50 18.12 19.58
C ASN A 135 -13.04 18.17 18.16
N ALA A 136 -13.17 17.00 17.54
CA ALA A 136 -13.90 16.86 16.32
C ALA A 136 -15.31 17.32 16.69
N GLU A 137 -15.69 18.52 16.26
CA GLU A 137 -17.10 18.89 16.22
C GLU A 137 -17.75 17.87 15.28
N ILE A 138 -18.32 16.83 15.89
CA ILE A 138 -19.07 15.81 15.17
C ILE A 138 -20.36 16.49 14.76
N MET A 139 -20.34 17.07 13.56
CA MET A 139 -21.53 17.65 12.97
C MET A 139 -22.56 16.55 12.76
N ARG A 140 -23.75 16.74 13.34
CA ARG A 140 -24.89 15.87 13.07
C ARG A 140 -25.11 15.85 11.56
N MET A 141 -25.19 14.66 10.96
CA MET A 141 -25.57 14.54 9.57
C MET A 141 -26.99 15.06 9.39
N THR A 142 -27.12 16.28 8.86
CA THR A 142 -28.37 16.88 8.42
C THR A 142 -28.47 16.79 6.90
N GLY A 143 -29.59 16.30 6.37
CA GLY A 143 -29.89 16.27 4.93
C GLY A 143 -30.24 14.89 4.36
N SER A 144 -30.59 14.87 3.07
CA SER A 144 -30.86 13.63 2.32
C SER A 144 -29.59 12.79 2.18
N LEU A 145 -29.71 11.47 2.36
CA LEU A 145 -28.61 10.52 2.10
C LEU A 145 -28.40 10.25 0.60
N MET A 146 -29.29 10.73 -0.26
CA MET A 146 -29.28 10.40 -1.69
C MET A 146 -28.67 11.51 -2.55
N LEU A 147 -27.97 11.09 -3.60
CA LEU A 147 -27.47 11.98 -4.65
C LEU A 147 -28.61 12.56 -5.48
N SER A 148 -28.54 13.86 -5.77
CA SER A 148 -29.44 14.48 -6.76
C SER A 148 -29.11 14.01 -8.18
N LYS A 149 -30.03 14.20 -9.14
CA LYS A 149 -29.76 13.91 -10.56
C LYS A 149 -28.55 14.68 -11.10
N ALA A 150 -28.37 15.93 -10.63
CA ALA A 150 -27.20 16.74 -10.99
C ALA A 150 -25.90 16.15 -10.41
N ASP A 151 -25.94 15.69 -9.15
CA ASP A 151 -24.80 15.05 -8.49
C ASP A 151 -24.38 13.76 -9.19
N TRP A 152 -25.35 12.95 -9.62
CA TRP A 152 -25.11 11.77 -10.46
C TRP A 152 -24.41 12.15 -11.76
N GLY A 153 -24.94 13.15 -12.48
CA GLY A 153 -24.38 13.64 -13.75
C GLY A 153 -22.94 14.14 -13.64
N ARG A 154 -22.58 14.72 -12.48
CA ARG A 154 -21.22 15.19 -12.17
C ARG A 154 -20.29 14.05 -11.72
N SER A 155 -20.80 13.07 -10.99
CA SER A 155 -19.98 12.03 -10.35
C SER A 155 -19.58 10.89 -11.30
N TRP A 156 -20.46 10.46 -12.22
CA TRP A 156 -20.21 9.22 -12.98
C TRP A 156 -18.94 9.26 -13.84
N LYS A 157 -18.65 10.42 -14.46
CA LYS A 157 -17.41 10.59 -15.24
C LYS A 157 -16.18 10.60 -14.33
N ALA A 158 -16.30 11.20 -13.15
CA ALA A 158 -15.22 11.23 -12.17
C ALA A 158 -14.92 9.82 -11.65
N TRP A 159 -15.93 8.97 -11.44
CA TRP A 159 -15.72 7.56 -11.06
C TRP A 159 -14.93 6.79 -12.11
N LEU A 160 -15.29 6.93 -13.40
CA LEU A 160 -14.58 6.24 -14.49
C LEU A 160 -13.14 6.73 -14.66
N ARG A 161 -12.92 8.05 -14.61
CA ARG A 161 -11.56 8.62 -14.65
C ARG A 161 -10.74 8.22 -13.44
N GLY A 162 -11.35 8.25 -12.26
CA GLY A 162 -10.75 7.76 -11.02
C GLY A 162 -10.29 6.31 -11.17
N ALA A 163 -11.14 5.42 -11.68
CA ALA A 163 -10.77 4.03 -11.93
C ALA A 163 -9.59 3.89 -12.92
N ALA A 164 -9.57 4.71 -13.97
CA ALA A 164 -8.52 4.73 -14.98
C ALA A 164 -7.16 5.19 -14.43
N PHE A 165 -7.13 6.06 -13.41
CA PHE A 165 -5.90 6.35 -12.67
C PHE A 165 -5.60 5.28 -11.64
N GLY A 166 -6.61 4.83 -10.90
CA GLY A 166 -6.48 3.93 -9.77
C GLY A 166 -5.81 2.61 -10.11
N PHE A 167 -6.44 1.79 -10.97
CA PHE A 167 -5.95 0.44 -11.22
C PHE A 167 -4.54 0.40 -11.83
N PRO A 168 -4.24 1.12 -12.93
CA PRO A 168 -2.91 1.05 -13.54
C PRO A 168 -1.80 1.56 -12.63
N ILE A 169 -2.04 2.67 -11.91
CA ILE A 169 -1.04 3.21 -10.97
C ILE A 169 -0.89 2.28 -9.76
N GLY A 170 -1.99 1.72 -9.26
CA GLY A 170 -1.97 0.74 -8.17
C GLY A 170 -1.19 -0.53 -8.52
N ALA A 171 -1.27 -0.97 -9.78
CA ALA A 171 -0.51 -2.11 -10.29
C ALA A 171 0.97 -1.79 -10.51
N LEU A 172 1.36 -0.52 -10.61
CA LEU A 172 2.77 -0.15 -10.70
C LEU A 172 3.47 -0.42 -9.36
N PRO A 173 4.76 -0.83 -9.37
CA PRO A 173 5.58 -1.04 -8.17
C PRO A 173 5.92 0.22 -7.35
N ALA A 174 5.07 1.24 -7.40
CA ALA A 174 5.28 2.59 -6.89
C ALA A 174 3.98 3.25 -6.39
N GLY A 175 2.82 2.68 -6.74
CA GLY A 175 1.53 3.32 -6.55
C GLY A 175 0.79 2.73 -5.37
N GLY A 176 1.11 3.18 -4.16
CA GLY A 176 0.09 3.17 -3.11
C GLY A 176 -1.14 3.97 -3.56
N ALA A 177 -2.26 3.87 -2.85
CA ALA A 177 -3.48 4.56 -3.25
C ALA A 177 -3.40 6.11 -3.19
N GLU A 178 -2.35 6.66 -2.57
CA GLU A 178 -2.12 8.10 -2.40
C GLU A 178 -1.81 8.82 -3.73
N LEU A 179 -0.96 8.26 -4.58
CA LEU A 179 -0.66 8.85 -5.89
C LEU A 179 -1.88 8.94 -6.82
N PRO A 180 -2.62 7.84 -7.07
CA PRO A 180 -3.76 7.87 -7.97
C PRO A 180 -4.88 8.76 -7.43
N THR A 181 -5.09 8.82 -6.11
CA THR A 181 -6.07 9.74 -5.50
C THR A 181 -5.69 11.21 -5.71
N LEU A 182 -4.42 11.57 -5.50
CA LEU A 182 -3.91 12.92 -5.76
C LEU A 182 -4.02 13.31 -7.23
N LEU A 183 -3.56 12.44 -8.14
CA LEU A 183 -3.63 12.68 -9.58
C LEU A 183 -5.08 12.81 -10.06
N SER A 184 -5.97 11.96 -9.55
CA SER A 184 -7.41 12.05 -9.80
C SER A 184 -7.96 13.40 -9.33
N TYR A 185 -7.62 13.86 -8.11
CA TYR A 185 -8.05 15.16 -7.62
C TYR A 185 -7.62 16.33 -8.52
N TYR A 186 -6.35 16.35 -8.94
CA TYR A 186 -5.84 17.39 -9.83
C TYR A 186 -6.49 17.33 -11.23
N ALA A 187 -6.70 16.13 -11.77
CA ALA A 187 -7.37 15.95 -13.04
C ALA A 187 -8.83 16.42 -12.98
N GLU A 188 -9.57 16.05 -11.92
CA GLU A 188 -10.95 16.51 -11.72
C GLU A 188 -11.03 18.02 -11.58
N LYS A 189 -10.11 18.64 -10.84
CA LYS A 189 -10.05 20.11 -10.73
C LYS A 189 -9.83 20.78 -12.08
N LYS A 190 -8.94 20.25 -12.91
CA LYS A 190 -8.61 20.81 -14.23
C LYS A 190 -9.71 20.61 -15.27
N LEU A 191 -10.43 19.49 -15.18
CA LEU A 191 -11.49 19.12 -16.13
C LEU A 191 -12.88 19.61 -15.71
N SER A 192 -13.04 20.03 -14.45
CA SER A 192 -14.31 20.53 -13.94
C SER A 192 -14.74 21.81 -14.67
N LYS A 193 -16.05 21.93 -14.88
CA LYS A 193 -16.68 23.19 -15.31
C LYS A 193 -16.77 24.22 -14.18
N TYR A 194 -16.61 23.77 -12.93
CA TYR A 194 -16.71 24.55 -11.70
C TYR A 194 -15.43 24.40 -10.85
N PRO A 195 -14.25 24.82 -11.33
CA PRO A 195 -12.99 24.70 -10.60
C PRO A 195 -12.97 25.49 -9.27
N GLU A 196 -13.81 26.50 -9.12
CA GLU A 196 -13.97 27.33 -7.93
C GLU A 196 -14.60 26.60 -6.73
N GLU A 197 -15.38 25.54 -6.99
CA GLU A 197 -15.96 24.70 -5.94
C GLU A 197 -14.91 23.81 -5.25
N PHE A 198 -13.76 23.57 -5.90
CA PHE A 198 -12.67 22.78 -5.32
C PHE A 198 -12.03 23.53 -4.17
N GLY A 199 -11.90 22.87 -3.03
CA GLY A 199 -11.56 23.50 -1.77
C GLY A 199 -12.75 24.03 -0.99
N HIS A 200 -13.97 23.96 -1.52
CA HIS A 200 -15.21 24.37 -0.85
C HIS A 200 -16.28 23.25 -0.81
N GLY A 201 -15.95 22.03 -1.22
CA GLY A 201 -16.87 20.89 -1.24
C GLY A 201 -17.37 20.50 -2.63
N ALA A 202 -16.50 20.49 -3.65
CA ALA A 202 -16.82 19.95 -4.97
C ALA A 202 -17.05 18.43 -4.92
N ILE A 203 -18.15 17.97 -5.53
CA ILE A 203 -18.51 16.55 -5.52
C ILE A 203 -17.52 15.70 -6.33
N GLU A 204 -17.00 16.22 -7.44
CA GLU A 204 -16.00 15.55 -8.28
C GLU A 204 -14.69 15.33 -7.51
N GLY A 205 -14.34 16.25 -6.62
CA GLY A 205 -13.17 16.12 -5.75
C GLY A 205 -13.37 15.15 -4.57
N VAL A 206 -14.54 14.52 -4.45
CA VAL A 206 -14.75 13.30 -3.65
C VAL A 206 -14.84 12.09 -4.56
N ALA A 207 -15.71 12.16 -5.57
CA ALA A 207 -16.03 11.05 -6.47
C ALA A 207 -14.79 10.47 -7.18
N GLY A 208 -13.96 11.34 -7.77
CA GLY A 208 -12.77 10.91 -8.51
C GLY A 208 -11.70 10.30 -7.62
N PRO A 209 -11.26 10.98 -6.53
CA PRO A 209 -10.27 10.42 -5.62
C PRO A 209 -10.73 9.12 -4.95
N GLU A 210 -11.96 9.02 -4.47
CA GLU A 210 -12.46 7.79 -3.82
C GLU A 210 -12.54 6.61 -4.80
N ALA A 211 -12.96 6.87 -6.04
CA ALA A 211 -12.90 5.87 -7.11
C ALA A 211 -11.46 5.42 -7.41
N ALA A 212 -10.52 6.36 -7.48
CA ALA A 212 -9.11 6.06 -7.71
C ALA A 212 -8.49 5.23 -6.58
N ASN A 213 -8.84 5.54 -5.32
CA ASN A 213 -8.42 4.77 -4.15
C ASN A 213 -8.86 3.31 -4.27
N ASN A 214 -10.15 3.07 -4.54
CA ASN A 214 -10.67 1.71 -4.54
C ASN A 214 -10.22 0.89 -5.76
N ALA A 215 -10.10 1.51 -6.93
CA ALA A 215 -9.50 0.83 -8.08
C ALA A 215 -8.00 0.53 -7.87
N ALA A 216 -7.27 1.41 -7.18
CA ALA A 216 -5.87 1.16 -6.83
C ALA A 216 -5.72 -0.02 -5.86
N ALA A 217 -6.66 -0.23 -4.93
CA ALA A 217 -6.63 -1.39 -4.04
C ALA A 217 -6.66 -2.72 -4.83
N ALA A 218 -7.50 -2.81 -5.88
CA ALA A 218 -7.47 -3.96 -6.79
C ALA A 218 -6.18 -4.02 -7.63
N GLY A 219 -5.67 -2.85 -8.06
CA GLY A 219 -4.40 -2.74 -8.77
C GLY A 219 -3.21 -3.28 -7.98
N VAL A 220 -3.13 -2.97 -6.68
CA VAL A 220 -2.07 -3.43 -5.77
C VAL A 220 -2.02 -4.97 -5.67
N LEU A 221 -3.16 -5.65 -5.81
CA LEU A 221 -3.21 -7.11 -5.83
C LEU A 221 -2.63 -7.72 -7.12
N MET A 222 -2.55 -6.96 -8.21
CA MET A 222 -2.01 -7.46 -9.48
C MET A 222 -0.56 -7.96 -9.32
N PRO A 223 0.45 -7.13 -8.97
CA PRO A 223 1.82 -7.59 -8.80
C PRO A 223 1.97 -8.56 -7.63
N LEU A 224 1.16 -8.44 -6.58
CA LEU A 224 1.19 -9.37 -5.46
C LEU A 224 0.82 -10.80 -5.92
N LEU A 225 -0.33 -10.97 -6.57
CA LEU A 225 -0.83 -12.29 -6.96
C LEU A 225 -0.05 -12.88 -8.14
N THR A 226 0.34 -12.04 -9.10
CA THR A 226 0.95 -12.51 -10.36
C THR A 226 2.47 -12.61 -10.29
N LEU A 227 3.14 -11.75 -9.51
CA LEU A 227 4.61 -11.69 -9.43
C LEU A 227 5.14 -12.05 -8.04
N GLY A 228 4.29 -12.11 -7.02
CA GLY A 228 4.73 -12.29 -5.63
C GLY A 228 5.39 -11.05 -5.03
N ILE A 229 5.23 -9.88 -5.65
CA ILE A 229 5.93 -8.65 -5.24
C ILE A 229 4.92 -7.69 -4.59
N PRO A 230 4.99 -7.46 -3.27
CA PRO A 230 4.13 -6.49 -2.60
C PRO A 230 4.61 -5.07 -2.90
N THR A 231 3.69 -4.23 -3.38
CA THR A 231 3.97 -2.84 -3.77
C THR A 231 3.48 -1.82 -2.73
N SER A 232 2.91 -2.29 -1.63
CA SER A 232 2.43 -1.46 -0.51
C SER A 232 2.55 -2.21 0.81
N ALA A 233 2.49 -1.47 1.93
CA ALA A 233 2.46 -2.06 3.26
C ALA A 233 1.26 -3.00 3.49
N THR A 234 0.11 -2.70 2.88
CA THR A 234 -1.07 -3.58 2.99
C THR A 234 -0.85 -4.89 2.20
N ALA A 235 -0.31 -4.80 0.99
CA ALA A 235 0.03 -6.00 0.19
C ALA A 235 1.08 -6.86 0.87
N ALA A 236 2.05 -6.23 1.54
CA ALA A 236 3.07 -6.86 2.36
C ALA A 236 2.48 -7.75 3.46
N VAL A 237 1.49 -7.23 4.20
CA VAL A 237 0.78 -8.01 5.23
C VAL A 237 -0.01 -9.16 4.62
N ILE A 238 -0.65 -8.94 3.46
CA ILE A 238 -1.37 -10.01 2.74
C ILE A 238 -0.40 -11.10 2.26
N LEU A 239 0.79 -10.73 1.76
CA LEU A 239 1.81 -11.71 1.36
C LEU A 239 2.22 -12.58 2.55
N SER A 240 2.55 -11.97 3.68
CA SER A 240 2.94 -12.69 4.89
C SER A 240 1.82 -13.62 5.39
N ALA A 241 0.55 -13.18 5.29
CA ALA A 241 -0.59 -14.04 5.58
C ALA A 241 -0.67 -15.24 4.63
N PHE A 242 -0.50 -15.03 3.32
CA PHE A 242 -0.47 -16.15 2.36
C PHE A 242 0.66 -17.14 2.67
N GLU A 243 1.86 -16.65 2.95
CA GLU A 243 3.01 -17.49 3.31
C GLU A 243 2.76 -18.29 4.58
N SER A 244 2.11 -17.69 5.60
CA SER A 244 1.69 -18.39 6.83
C SER A 244 0.72 -19.55 6.56
N TYR A 245 -0.11 -19.44 5.52
CA TYR A 245 -0.98 -20.53 5.05
C TYR A 245 -0.32 -21.46 4.01
N GLY A 246 0.98 -21.30 3.74
CA GLY A 246 1.71 -22.08 2.73
C GLY A 246 1.30 -21.76 1.29
N ILE A 247 0.70 -20.59 1.07
CA ILE A 247 0.31 -20.09 -0.25
C ILE A 247 1.44 -19.17 -0.72
N GLN A 248 2.09 -19.52 -1.83
CA GLN A 248 3.15 -18.71 -2.42
C GLN A 248 2.63 -17.97 -3.66
N PRO A 249 2.46 -16.64 -3.59
CA PRO A 249 2.01 -15.86 -4.74
C PRO A 249 3.07 -15.80 -5.85
N GLY A 250 2.61 -15.53 -7.07
CA GLY A 250 3.44 -15.54 -8.26
C GLY A 250 2.81 -16.32 -9.42
N PRO A 251 3.53 -16.49 -10.54
CA PRO A 251 2.98 -17.09 -11.75
C PRO A 251 2.51 -18.53 -11.52
N MET A 252 3.22 -19.26 -10.67
CA MET A 252 2.91 -20.64 -10.34
C MET A 252 1.60 -20.79 -9.58
N LEU A 253 1.15 -19.78 -8.82
CA LEU A 253 -0.09 -19.82 -8.06
C LEU A 253 -1.32 -20.04 -8.98
N PHE A 254 -1.33 -19.41 -10.15
CA PHE A 254 -2.40 -19.55 -11.14
C PHE A 254 -2.46 -20.94 -11.76
N THR A 255 -1.32 -21.63 -11.85
CA THR A 255 -1.23 -22.99 -12.41
C THR A 255 -1.46 -24.08 -11.37
N GLN A 256 -0.90 -23.93 -10.16
CA GLN A 256 -0.96 -24.94 -9.10
C GLN A 256 -2.22 -24.82 -8.24
N GLN A 257 -2.71 -23.60 -8.02
CA GLN A 257 -3.85 -23.30 -7.14
C GLN A 257 -4.87 -22.38 -7.84
N GLY A 258 -5.08 -22.58 -9.14
CA GLY A 258 -5.96 -21.72 -9.94
C GLY A 258 -7.37 -21.57 -9.37
N SER A 259 -7.95 -22.64 -8.80
CA SER A 259 -9.26 -22.58 -8.14
C SER A 259 -9.27 -21.61 -6.96
N LEU A 260 -8.21 -21.59 -6.13
CA LEU A 260 -8.07 -20.66 -5.02
C LEU A 260 -7.97 -19.22 -5.52
N VAL A 261 -7.15 -18.97 -6.56
CA VAL A 261 -6.96 -17.64 -7.13
C VAL A 261 -8.27 -17.08 -7.70
N TRP A 262 -8.98 -17.87 -8.51
CA TRP A 262 -10.24 -17.43 -9.11
C TRP A 262 -11.35 -17.29 -8.07
N THR A 263 -11.35 -18.12 -7.03
CA THR A 263 -12.26 -17.97 -5.88
C THR A 263 -11.96 -16.69 -5.12
N LEU A 264 -10.68 -16.34 -4.92
CA LEU A 264 -10.28 -15.10 -4.28
C LEU A 264 -10.71 -13.89 -5.12
N ILE A 265 -10.45 -13.90 -6.44
CA ILE A 265 -10.88 -12.81 -7.33
C ILE A 265 -12.41 -12.71 -7.36
N ALA A 266 -13.13 -13.84 -7.41
CA ALA A 266 -14.59 -13.86 -7.31
C ALA A 266 -15.07 -13.27 -5.97
N SER A 267 -14.39 -13.57 -4.88
CA SER A 267 -14.70 -13.02 -3.56
C SER A 267 -14.51 -11.51 -3.49
N LEU A 268 -13.64 -10.90 -4.31
CA LEU A 268 -13.49 -9.44 -4.39
C LEU A 268 -14.74 -8.78 -4.99
N PHE A 269 -15.43 -9.42 -5.95
CA PHE A 269 -16.72 -8.91 -6.45
C PHE A 269 -17.79 -8.94 -5.38
N ILE A 270 -17.90 -10.07 -4.67
CA ILE A 270 -18.84 -10.22 -3.55
C ILE A 270 -18.49 -9.21 -2.45
N GLY A 271 -17.20 -9.08 -2.11
CA GLY A 271 -16.68 -8.14 -1.15
C GLY A 271 -17.01 -6.69 -1.51
N ASN A 272 -16.91 -6.29 -2.78
CA ASN A 272 -17.32 -4.97 -3.24
C ASN A 272 -18.82 -4.72 -3.03
N VAL A 273 -19.68 -5.70 -3.32
CA VAL A 273 -21.13 -5.60 -3.06
C VAL A 273 -21.40 -5.49 -1.57
N ILE A 274 -20.77 -6.33 -0.75
CA ILE A 274 -20.89 -6.30 0.70
C ILE A 274 -20.40 -4.95 1.24
N LEU A 275 -19.28 -4.42 0.74
CA LEU A 275 -18.77 -3.11 1.13
C LEU A 275 -19.79 -2.01 0.82
N LEU A 276 -20.43 -2.02 -0.36
CA LEU A 276 -21.49 -1.04 -0.67
C LEU A 276 -22.68 -1.17 0.30
N LEU A 277 -23.12 -2.40 0.57
CA LEU A 277 -24.25 -2.69 1.45
C LEU A 277 -23.96 -2.36 2.93
N LEU A 278 -22.73 -2.57 3.40
CA LEU A 278 -22.34 -2.35 4.79
C LEU A 278 -21.89 -0.93 5.07
N ASN A 279 -21.26 -0.24 4.10
CA ASN A 279 -20.67 1.06 4.34
C ASN A 279 -21.75 2.10 4.72
N LEU A 280 -22.90 2.13 4.03
CA LEU A 280 -23.99 3.07 4.33
C LEU A 280 -24.67 2.84 5.70
N PRO A 281 -25.07 1.61 6.11
CA PRO A 281 -25.64 1.36 7.44
C PRO A 281 -24.62 1.52 8.58
N LEU A 282 -23.37 1.12 8.36
CA LEU A 282 -22.33 1.18 9.39
C LEU A 282 -21.76 2.58 9.59
N VAL A 283 -22.07 3.58 8.75
CA VAL A 283 -21.66 4.98 8.98
C VAL A 283 -21.99 5.41 10.40
N GLY A 284 -23.16 5.04 10.92
CA GLY A 284 -23.55 5.37 12.30
C GLY A 284 -22.61 4.77 13.36
N LEU A 285 -22.11 3.56 13.13
CA LEU A 285 -21.12 2.91 14.01
C LEU A 285 -19.74 3.57 13.89
N TRP A 286 -19.28 3.86 12.67
CA TRP A 286 -18.00 4.53 12.43
C TRP A 286 -17.97 5.93 13.03
N VAL A 287 -19.07 6.68 12.92
CA VAL A 287 -19.23 7.99 13.55
C VAL A 287 -19.22 7.86 15.08
N ARG A 288 -19.82 6.81 15.67
CA ARG A 288 -19.72 6.53 17.12
C ARG A 288 -18.30 6.22 17.56
N LEU A 289 -17.49 5.55 16.73
CA LEU A 289 -16.09 5.30 17.04
C LEU A 289 -15.30 6.61 17.22
N LEU A 290 -15.64 7.65 16.45
CA LEU A 290 -15.04 9.00 16.61
C LEU A 290 -15.41 9.68 17.93
N HIS A 291 -16.44 9.19 18.65
CA HIS A 291 -16.78 9.69 20.00
C HIS A 291 -15.95 9.04 21.10
N ILE A 292 -15.21 7.95 20.81
CA ILE A 292 -14.37 7.30 21.81
C ILE A 292 -13.21 8.26 22.13
N PRO A 293 -13.06 8.69 23.40
CA PRO A 293 -11.97 9.58 23.77
C PRO A 293 -10.63 8.94 23.44
N ALA A 294 -9.69 9.75 22.93
CA ALA A 294 -8.33 9.32 22.59
C ALA A 294 -7.64 8.57 23.75
N ALA A 295 -7.93 8.97 24.99
CA ALA A 295 -7.45 8.34 26.22
C ALA A 295 -7.82 6.85 26.35
N TRP A 296 -8.91 6.40 25.72
CA TRP A 296 -9.31 4.98 25.68
C TRP A 296 -8.89 4.30 24.38
N LEU A 297 -8.93 5.03 23.27
CA LEU A 297 -8.63 4.50 21.95
C LEU A 297 -7.17 4.03 21.85
N TYR A 298 -6.21 4.86 22.26
CA TYR A 298 -4.78 4.53 22.09
C TYR A 298 -4.34 3.36 22.99
N PRO A 299 -4.67 3.31 24.30
CA PRO A 299 -4.39 2.12 25.09
C PRO A 299 -5.11 0.87 24.58
N GLY A 300 -6.33 1.00 24.05
CA GLY A 300 -7.04 -0.11 23.42
C GLY A 300 -6.29 -0.71 22.22
N ILE A 301 -5.73 0.15 21.35
CA ILE A 301 -4.87 -0.30 20.25
C ILE A 301 -3.65 -1.06 20.78
N LEU A 302 -2.97 -0.52 21.80
CA LEU A 302 -1.79 -1.17 22.39
C LEU A 302 -2.11 -2.54 22.98
N VAL A 303 -3.22 -2.66 23.72
CA VAL A 303 -3.67 -3.93 24.31
C VAL A 303 -4.00 -4.93 23.21
N ILE A 304 -4.78 -4.54 22.20
CA ILE A 304 -5.17 -5.43 21.09
C ILE A 304 -3.93 -5.87 20.29
N SER A 305 -2.99 -4.96 20.00
CA SER A 305 -1.74 -5.32 19.31
C SER A 305 -0.89 -6.27 20.14
N THR A 306 -0.77 -6.04 21.46
CA THR A 306 0.02 -6.90 22.35
C THR A 306 -0.59 -8.29 22.45
N VAL A 307 -1.90 -8.37 22.71
CA VAL A 307 -2.62 -9.64 22.82
C VAL A 307 -2.66 -10.36 21.47
N GLY A 308 -2.77 -9.64 20.36
CA GLY A 308 -2.74 -10.19 19.02
C GLY A 308 -1.40 -10.86 18.69
N VAL A 309 -0.28 -10.16 18.94
CA VAL A 309 1.06 -10.72 18.70
C VAL A 309 1.34 -11.88 19.66
N TYR A 310 1.10 -11.70 20.96
CA TYR A 310 1.30 -12.77 21.94
C TYR A 310 0.40 -13.98 21.66
N GLY A 311 -0.84 -13.77 21.22
CA GLY A 311 -1.76 -14.84 20.88
C GLY A 311 -1.40 -15.60 19.58
N ALA A 312 -0.70 -14.94 18.65
CA ALA A 312 -0.27 -15.55 17.40
C ALA A 312 1.00 -16.40 17.57
N SER A 313 2.01 -15.89 18.28
CA SER A 313 3.32 -16.54 18.37
C SER A 313 3.65 -17.13 19.75
N ASN A 314 2.85 -16.81 20.79
CA ASN A 314 3.09 -17.22 22.17
C ASN A 314 4.51 -16.87 22.68
N SER A 315 5.06 -15.77 22.20
CA SER A 315 6.43 -15.32 22.45
C SER A 315 6.47 -13.92 23.05
N LEU A 316 7.15 -13.78 24.19
CA LEU A 316 7.41 -12.45 24.77
C LEU A 316 8.47 -11.67 24.00
N PHE A 317 9.36 -12.38 23.28
CA PHE A 317 10.35 -11.74 22.42
C PHE A 317 9.65 -10.98 21.28
N ASP A 318 8.63 -11.57 20.69
CA ASP A 318 7.83 -10.96 19.62
C ASP A 318 7.02 -9.76 20.10
N VAL A 319 6.51 -9.82 21.33
CA VAL A 319 5.91 -8.66 21.99
C VAL A 319 6.94 -7.55 22.20
N ALA A 320 8.16 -7.88 22.62
CA ALA A 320 9.22 -6.88 22.74
C ALA A 320 9.56 -6.26 21.38
N LEU A 321 9.65 -7.08 20.33
CA LEU A 321 9.91 -6.66 18.97
C LEU A 321 8.80 -5.73 18.43
N LEU A 322 7.53 -6.06 18.71
CA LEU A 322 6.37 -5.21 18.43
C LEU A 322 6.58 -3.79 18.99
N TYR A 323 7.00 -3.67 20.25
CA TYR A 323 7.21 -2.37 20.89
C TYR A 323 8.49 -1.67 20.41
N VAL A 324 9.55 -2.40 20.05
CA VAL A 324 10.75 -1.83 19.41
C VAL A 324 10.39 -1.19 18.07
N PHE A 325 9.64 -1.91 17.22
CA PHE A 325 9.11 -1.36 15.97
C PHE A 325 8.08 -0.26 16.21
N GLY A 326 7.30 -0.33 17.30
CA GLY A 326 6.44 0.74 17.77
C GLY A 326 7.19 2.04 18.04
N LEU A 327 8.26 1.97 18.83
CA LEU A 327 9.14 3.10 19.14
C LEU A 327 9.83 3.64 17.88
N LEU A 328 10.27 2.75 16.99
CA LEU A 328 10.84 3.14 15.70
C LEU A 328 9.80 3.87 14.85
N GLY A 329 8.58 3.35 14.73
CA GLY A 329 7.48 3.94 13.98
C GLY A 329 7.03 5.30 14.55
N TYR A 330 7.08 5.46 15.87
CA TYR A 330 6.91 6.73 16.55
C TYR A 330 8.01 7.73 16.14
N GLY A 331 9.28 7.33 16.22
CA GLY A 331 10.42 8.16 15.84
C GLY A 331 10.38 8.57 14.36
N MET A 332 10.06 7.63 13.47
CA MET A 332 9.92 7.88 12.05
C MET A 332 8.89 8.98 11.78
N ARG A 333 7.70 8.89 12.39
CA ARG A 333 6.67 9.94 12.26
C ARG A 333 7.12 11.26 12.84
N ARG A 334 7.76 11.24 14.00
CA ARG A 334 8.24 12.45 14.67
C ARG A 334 9.23 13.25 13.81
N PHE A 335 10.00 12.57 12.98
CA PHE A 335 11.00 13.14 12.07
C PHE A 335 10.58 13.12 10.59
N ASP A 336 9.30 12.85 10.30
CA ASP A 336 8.71 12.80 8.95
C ASP A 336 9.44 11.82 8.00
N PHE A 337 9.85 10.66 8.50
CA PHE A 337 10.28 9.51 7.69
C PHE A 337 9.07 8.66 7.31
N PRO A 338 8.93 8.28 6.02
CA PRO A 338 7.83 7.43 5.58
C PRO A 338 8.01 6.00 6.10
N VAL A 339 6.98 5.44 6.71
CA VAL A 339 7.01 4.09 7.30
C VAL A 339 6.88 2.99 6.24
N ALA A 340 6.08 3.23 5.20
CA ALA A 340 5.81 2.23 4.16
C ALA A 340 7.07 1.71 3.45
N PRO A 341 8.07 2.54 3.05
CA PRO A 341 9.31 2.04 2.46
C PRO A 341 10.08 1.07 3.35
N LEU A 342 10.03 1.22 4.68
CA LEU A 342 10.69 0.29 5.60
C LEU A 342 10.02 -1.09 5.54
N VAL A 343 8.70 -1.17 5.62
CA VAL A 343 7.97 -2.45 5.55
C VAL A 343 8.16 -3.13 4.19
N VAL A 344 8.17 -2.36 3.11
CA VAL A 344 8.46 -2.91 1.77
C VAL A 344 9.91 -3.41 1.69
N GLY A 345 10.88 -2.66 2.24
CA GLY A 345 12.28 -3.08 2.30
C GLY A 345 12.51 -4.34 3.13
N LEU A 346 11.78 -4.50 4.24
CA LEU A 346 11.81 -5.68 5.12
C LEU A 346 11.50 -6.97 4.34
N ILE A 347 10.59 -6.91 3.39
CA ILE A 347 10.13 -8.07 2.62
C ILE A 347 10.92 -8.24 1.32
N LEU A 348 11.03 -7.16 0.54
CA LEU A 348 11.68 -7.22 -0.76
C LEU A 348 13.20 -7.30 -0.66
N GLY A 349 13.81 -6.89 0.47
CA GLY A 349 15.26 -6.96 0.68
C GLY A 349 15.81 -8.39 0.55
N PRO A 350 15.32 -9.36 1.34
CA PRO A 350 15.71 -10.76 1.22
C PRO A 350 15.44 -11.36 -0.15
N MET A 351 14.26 -11.08 -0.73
CA MET A 351 13.89 -11.56 -2.06
C MET A 351 14.82 -11.01 -3.16
N LEU A 352 15.20 -9.73 -3.03
CA LEU A 352 16.15 -9.08 -3.93
C LEU A 352 17.53 -9.71 -3.79
N GLU A 353 18.02 -9.90 -2.56
CA GLU A 353 19.32 -10.54 -2.31
C GLU A 353 19.37 -11.94 -2.94
N GLN A 354 18.34 -12.76 -2.68
CA GLN A 354 18.23 -14.10 -3.24
C GLN A 354 18.25 -14.09 -4.77
N SER A 355 17.49 -13.19 -5.39
CA SER A 355 17.41 -13.08 -6.85
C SER A 355 18.71 -12.60 -7.47
N ILE A 356 19.38 -11.61 -6.86
CA ILE A 356 20.71 -11.15 -7.30
C ILE A 356 21.72 -12.29 -7.23
N ARG A 357 21.78 -12.98 -6.08
CA ARG A 357 22.74 -14.06 -5.87
C ARG A 357 22.47 -15.23 -6.82
N GLN A 358 21.22 -15.61 -7.03
CA GLN A 358 20.86 -16.64 -8.00
C GLN A 358 21.25 -16.23 -9.44
N ALA A 359 21.00 -14.98 -9.84
CA ALA A 359 21.42 -14.47 -11.14
C ALA A 359 22.96 -14.51 -11.32
N LEU A 360 23.70 -14.14 -10.29
CA LEU A 360 25.16 -14.19 -10.29
C LEU A 360 25.69 -15.62 -10.32
N THR A 361 25.10 -16.55 -9.57
CA THR A 361 25.49 -17.97 -9.64
C THR A 361 25.30 -18.52 -11.05
N ILE A 362 24.15 -18.25 -11.68
CA ILE A 362 23.86 -18.70 -13.06
C ILE A 362 24.83 -18.08 -14.07
N SER A 363 25.18 -16.80 -13.88
CA SER A 363 26.11 -16.07 -14.75
C SER A 363 27.58 -16.23 -14.37
N GLN A 364 27.92 -17.15 -13.46
CA GLN A 364 29.28 -17.40 -12.98
C GLN A 364 29.99 -16.14 -12.43
N GLY A 365 29.25 -15.31 -11.71
CA GLY A 365 29.72 -14.09 -11.06
C GLY A 365 29.70 -12.83 -11.95
N GLN A 366 29.16 -12.91 -13.17
CA GLN A 366 29.15 -11.80 -14.11
C GLN A 366 27.99 -10.83 -13.86
N TRP A 367 28.28 -9.68 -13.23
CA TRP A 367 27.32 -8.57 -13.05
C TRP A 367 26.81 -7.97 -14.36
N SER A 368 27.48 -8.21 -15.49
CA SER A 368 27.00 -7.80 -16.81
C SER A 368 25.64 -8.42 -17.16
N THR A 369 25.25 -9.54 -16.53
CA THR A 369 23.96 -10.22 -16.76
C THR A 369 22.74 -9.30 -16.61
N PHE A 370 22.81 -8.32 -15.71
CA PHE A 370 21.73 -7.34 -15.49
C PHE A 370 21.61 -6.32 -16.64
N PHE A 371 22.67 -6.13 -17.42
CA PHE A 371 22.70 -5.17 -18.54
C PHE A 371 22.61 -5.86 -19.91
N THR A 372 23.05 -7.11 -20.02
CA THR A 372 22.98 -7.89 -21.26
C THR A 372 21.58 -8.43 -21.53
N ARG A 373 20.79 -8.66 -20.47
CA ARG A 373 19.37 -9.03 -20.61
C ARG A 373 18.52 -7.76 -20.79
N PRO A 374 17.81 -7.60 -21.93
CA PRO A 374 17.16 -6.34 -22.28
C PRO A 374 16.05 -5.93 -21.31
N LEU A 375 15.29 -6.89 -20.77
CA LEU A 375 14.25 -6.63 -19.77
C LEU A 375 14.85 -6.14 -18.45
N SER A 376 15.84 -6.84 -17.90
CA SER A 376 16.54 -6.41 -16.68
C SER A 376 17.16 -5.01 -16.86
N ALA A 377 17.85 -4.78 -17.99
CA ALA A 377 18.47 -3.50 -18.29
C ALA A 377 17.46 -2.35 -18.39
N SER A 378 16.34 -2.56 -19.10
CA SER A 378 15.28 -1.55 -19.21
C SER A 378 14.64 -1.20 -17.87
N LEU A 379 14.36 -2.20 -17.02
CA LEU A 379 13.82 -1.98 -15.68
C LEU A 379 14.80 -1.18 -14.79
N LEU A 380 16.09 -1.51 -14.84
CA LEU A 380 17.14 -0.77 -14.12
C LEU A 380 17.30 0.65 -14.65
N LEU A 381 17.20 0.87 -15.95
CA LEU A 381 17.23 2.20 -16.56
C LEU A 381 16.04 3.05 -16.09
N ILE A 382 14.84 2.48 -16.02
CA ILE A 382 13.65 3.16 -15.48
C ILE A 382 13.85 3.50 -14.01
N ALA A 383 14.37 2.57 -13.21
CA ALA A 383 14.67 2.81 -11.79
C ALA A 383 15.69 3.94 -11.61
N ALA A 384 16.78 3.92 -12.39
CA ALA A 384 17.79 4.99 -12.39
C ALA A 384 17.19 6.33 -12.81
N ALA A 385 16.35 6.36 -13.85
CA ALA A 385 15.67 7.57 -14.29
C ALA A 385 14.71 8.14 -13.23
N LEU A 386 14.07 7.29 -12.43
CA LEU A 386 13.18 7.74 -11.36
C LEU A 386 13.92 8.44 -10.22
N VAL A 387 15.13 7.97 -9.88
CA VAL A 387 15.98 8.59 -8.84
C VAL A 387 16.69 9.84 -9.37
N LEU A 388 17.33 9.71 -10.53
CA LEU A 388 18.20 10.75 -11.08
C LEU A 388 17.43 11.82 -11.83
N GLY A 389 16.28 11.49 -12.44
CA GLY A 389 15.48 12.41 -13.24
C GLY A 389 15.10 13.70 -12.51
N PRO A 390 14.53 13.65 -11.29
CA PRO A 390 14.22 14.86 -10.53
C PRO A 390 15.45 15.69 -10.16
N VAL A 391 16.59 15.05 -9.89
CA VAL A 391 17.85 15.71 -9.53
C VAL A 391 18.45 16.40 -10.75
N LEU A 392 18.55 15.68 -11.88
CA LEU A 392 19.04 16.20 -13.15
C LEU A 392 18.13 17.32 -13.67
N TRP A 393 16.81 17.16 -13.56
CA TRP A 393 15.86 18.21 -13.93
C TRP A 393 16.09 19.48 -13.10
N ARG A 394 16.30 19.37 -11.78
CA ARG A 394 16.62 20.54 -10.93
C ARG A 394 17.97 21.17 -11.28
N LEU A 395 18.97 20.39 -11.69
CA LEU A 395 20.28 20.89 -12.11
C LEU A 395 20.20 21.62 -13.46
N VAL A 396 19.41 21.11 -14.40
CA VAL A 396 19.20 21.68 -15.74
C VAL A 396 18.28 22.90 -15.71
N ARG A 397 17.30 22.95 -14.79
CA ARG A 397 16.36 24.07 -14.63
C ARG A 397 16.83 25.16 -13.67
N LYS A 398 18.08 25.18 -13.23
CA LYS A 398 18.64 26.37 -12.57
C LYS A 398 18.67 27.53 -13.58
N PRO A 399 17.96 28.66 -13.36
CA PRO A 399 18.51 29.95 -13.70
C PRO A 399 19.71 30.28 -12.79
#